data_AF-A0A7X9GI53-F1
#
_entry.id   AF-A0A7X9GI53-F1
#
_cell.length_a   1.000
_cell.length_b   1.000
_cell.length_c   1.000
_cell.angle_alpha   90.00
_cell.angle_beta   90.00
_cell.angle_gamma   90.00
#
_symmetry.space_group_name_H-M   'P 1'
#
loop_
_entity.id
_entity.type
_entity.pdbx_description
1 polymer ?
#
loop_
_entity_poly.entity_id
_entity_poly.type
_entity_poly.pdbx_seq_one_letter_code
_entity_poly.pdbx_strand_id
1 'polypeptide(L)'
;MDTEKFLANLEQLKFGIFDTPEWNEICKRENKIGSEAVLEEILDKRLWTNAEIMWVVRRLLFHYGSRDKVLQKAPLERLMLNTAEILRVLYLIIDYTDPDLDDNFRAYICSKMTDAAWGVNESTRRYLMKRP
;
A
#
# COMPACT_ATOMS: atom_id res chain seq x y z
N MET A 1 20.05 -33.82 -10.32
CA MET A 1 19.68 -32.43 -10.04
C MET A 1 19.64 -32.31 -8.53
N ASP A 2 20.58 -31.60 -7.93
CA ASP A 2 20.78 -31.56 -6.48
C ASP A 2 19.56 -30.95 -5.79
N THR A 3 18.88 -31.76 -4.98
CA THR A 3 17.72 -31.34 -4.19
C THR A 3 18.06 -30.16 -3.27
N GLU A 4 19.29 -30.12 -2.74
CA GLU A 4 19.78 -29.00 -1.92
C GLU A 4 19.97 -27.70 -2.72
N LYS A 5 20.44 -27.76 -3.98
CA LYS A 5 20.51 -26.59 -4.86
C LYS A 5 19.12 -26.10 -5.27
N PHE A 6 18.17 -27.03 -5.47
CA PHE A 6 16.79 -26.69 -5.76
C PHE A 6 16.10 -26.01 -4.57
N LEU A 7 16.31 -26.52 -3.34
CA LEU A 7 15.79 -25.93 -2.11
C LEU A 7 16.44 -24.59 -1.79
N ALA A 8 17.76 -24.45 -1.97
CA ALA A 8 18.46 -23.17 -1.82
C ALA A 8 17.99 -22.11 -2.84
N ASN A 9 17.66 -22.52 -4.07
CA ASN A 9 17.06 -21.63 -5.07
C ASN A 9 15.60 -21.28 -4.75
N LEU A 10 14.87 -22.13 -4.02
CA LEU A 10 13.52 -21.83 -3.52
C LEU A 10 13.55 -20.86 -2.33
N GLU A 11 14.56 -20.94 -1.46
CA GLU A 11 14.79 -19.95 -0.40
C GLU A 11 15.20 -18.57 -0.95
N GLN A 12 15.79 -18.53 -2.15
CA GLN A 12 16.09 -17.29 -2.87
C GLN A 12 14.89 -16.67 -3.61
N LEU A 13 13.79 -17.42 -3.78
CA LEU A 13 12.53 -16.85 -4.25
C LEU A 13 11.89 -16.10 -3.08
N LYS A 14 12.20 -14.81 -2.96
CA LYS A 14 11.47 -13.89 -2.09
C LYS A 14 10.01 -13.86 -2.55
N PHE A 15 9.14 -14.63 -1.91
CA PHE A 15 7.70 -14.56 -2.15
C PHE A 15 7.16 -13.33 -1.43
N GLY A 16 6.76 -12.31 -2.18
CA GLY A 16 6.09 -11.15 -1.61
C GLY A 16 4.73 -11.55 -1.05
N ILE A 17 4.09 -10.67 -0.27
CA ILE A 17 2.75 -10.93 0.28
C ILE A 17 1.76 -11.31 -0.84
N PHE A 18 1.92 -10.77 -2.04
CA PHE A 18 1.05 -11.04 -3.20
C PHE A 18 1.18 -12.45 -3.77
N ASP A 19 2.25 -13.17 -3.46
CA ASP A 19 2.48 -14.54 -3.94
C ASP A 19 2.00 -15.58 -2.90
N THR A 20 1.55 -15.13 -1.73
CA THR A 20 1.14 -16.02 -0.63
C THR A 20 -0.20 -16.70 -0.90
N PRO A 21 -0.43 -17.92 -0.38
CA PRO A 21 -1.73 -18.58 -0.42
C PRO A 21 -2.86 -17.75 0.20
N GLU A 22 -2.57 -17.03 1.28
CA GLU A 22 -3.51 -16.17 1.99
C GLU A 22 -4.01 -15.02 1.11
N TRP A 23 -3.11 -14.41 0.33
CA TRP A 23 -3.48 -13.38 -0.65
C TRP A 23 -4.37 -13.94 -1.77
N ASN A 24 -4.05 -15.13 -2.26
CA ASN A 24 -4.85 -15.78 -3.28
C ASN A 24 -6.25 -16.14 -2.76
N GLU A 25 -6.36 -16.57 -1.51
CA GLU A 25 -7.63 -16.90 -0.88
C GLU A 25 -8.52 -15.65 -0.73
N ILE A 26 -7.97 -14.53 -0.28
CA ILE A 26 -8.76 -13.31 -0.12
C ILE A 26 -9.24 -12.76 -1.47
N CYS A 27 -8.42 -12.85 -2.52
CA CYS A 27 -8.83 -12.48 -3.88
C CYS A 27 -9.94 -13.39 -4.42
N LYS A 28 -9.85 -14.71 -4.18
CA LYS A 28 -10.93 -15.65 -4.54
C LYS A 28 -12.22 -15.34 -3.78
N ARG A 29 -12.12 -14.98 -2.50
CA ARG A 29 -13.28 -14.57 -1.69
C ARG A 29 -13.92 -13.29 -2.22
N GLU A 30 -13.11 -12.27 -2.50
CA GLU A 30 -13.60 -11.01 -3.10
C GLU A 30 -14.39 -11.26 -4.40
N ASN A 31 -13.90 -12.15 -5.27
CA ASN A 31 -14.62 -12.53 -6.49
C ASN A 31 -15.95 -13.25 -6.22
N LYS A 32 -16.10 -13.90 -5.07
CA LYS A 32 -17.29 -14.69 -4.72
C LYS A 32 -18.36 -13.87 -4.02
N ILE A 33 -17.97 -13.04 -3.04
CA ILE A 33 -18.92 -12.31 -2.17
C ILE A 33 -18.89 -10.79 -2.36
N GLY A 34 -17.98 -10.28 -3.19
CA GLY A 34 -17.79 -8.86 -3.41
C GLY A 34 -16.85 -8.23 -2.38
N SER A 35 -16.25 -7.11 -2.75
CA SER A 35 -15.25 -6.43 -1.93
C SER A 35 -15.81 -5.80 -0.65
N GLU A 36 -17.06 -5.37 -0.66
CA GLU A 36 -17.68 -4.75 0.53
C GLU A 36 -17.88 -5.80 1.63
N ALA A 37 -18.42 -6.98 1.29
CA ALA A 37 -18.62 -8.06 2.26
C ALA A 37 -17.29 -8.57 2.83
N VAL A 38 -16.25 -8.72 1.99
CA VAL A 38 -14.91 -9.08 2.47
C VAL A 38 -14.36 -8.03 3.44
N LEU A 39 -14.55 -6.74 3.15
CA LEU A 39 -14.08 -5.67 4.02
C LEU A 39 -14.76 -5.75 5.39
N GLU A 40 -16.08 -5.88 5.44
CA GLU A 40 -16.83 -6.02 6.71
C GLU A 40 -16.33 -7.21 7.54
N GLU A 41 -16.09 -8.37 6.91
CA GLU A 41 -15.55 -9.55 7.58
C GLU A 41 -14.14 -9.33 8.15
N ILE A 42 -13.31 -8.50 7.52
CA ILE A 42 -11.98 -8.15 8.05
C ILE A 42 -12.12 -7.18 9.22
N LEU A 43 -12.99 -6.17 9.10
CA LEU A 43 -13.20 -5.14 10.13
C LEU A 43 -13.74 -5.72 11.44
N ASP A 44 -14.48 -6.84 11.40
CA ASP A 44 -14.96 -7.55 12.59
C ASP A 44 -13.85 -8.28 13.36
N LYS A 45 -12.67 -8.48 12.76
CA LYS A 45 -11.54 -9.18 13.39
C LYS A 45 -10.74 -8.24 14.28
N ARG A 46 -10.31 -8.76 15.43
CA ARG A 46 -9.38 -8.08 16.33
C ARG A 46 -7.96 -7.95 15.76
N LEU A 47 -7.49 -8.95 15.01
CA LEU A 47 -6.15 -8.99 14.41
C LEU A 47 -6.27 -9.40 12.94
N TRP A 48 -5.49 -8.75 12.08
CA TRP A 48 -5.46 -8.98 10.65
C TRP A 48 -4.15 -9.65 10.26
N THR A 49 -4.21 -10.56 9.29
CA THR A 49 -3.03 -11.13 8.65
C THR A 49 -2.35 -10.12 7.72
N ASN A 50 -1.07 -10.33 7.39
CA ASN A 50 -0.35 -9.45 6.46
C ASN A 50 -1.05 -9.33 5.09
N ALA A 51 -1.65 -10.43 4.60
CA ALA A 51 -2.43 -10.43 3.37
C ALA A 51 -3.70 -9.57 3.50
N GLU A 52 -4.41 -9.65 4.62
CA GLU A 52 -5.59 -8.81 4.88
C GLU A 52 -5.23 -7.33 5.02
N ILE A 53 -4.15 -7.02 5.75
CA ILE A 53 -3.66 -5.64 5.88
C ILE A 53 -3.35 -5.07 4.50
N MET A 54 -2.58 -5.79 3.68
CA MET A 54 -2.26 -5.35 2.32
C MET A 54 -3.49 -5.26 1.42
N TRP A 55 -4.46 -6.14 1.60
CA TRP A 55 -5.70 -6.12 0.82
C TRP A 55 -6.54 -4.90 1.18
N VAL A 56 -6.67 -4.58 2.48
CA VAL A 56 -7.36 -3.37 2.95
C VAL A 56 -6.65 -2.11 2.46
N VAL A 57 -5.32 -2.06 2.54
CA VAL A 57 -4.53 -0.94 1.99
C VAL A 57 -4.79 -0.76 0.49
N ARG A 58 -4.78 -1.85 -0.30
CA ARG A 58 -5.13 -1.82 -1.73
C ARG A 58 -6.51 -1.21 -1.97
N ARG A 59 -7.51 -1.60 -1.17
CA ARG A 59 -8.88 -1.04 -1.25
C ARG A 59 -8.90 0.45 -0.90
N LEU A 60 -8.25 0.85 0.18
CA LEU A 60 -8.20 2.25 0.60
C LEU A 60 -7.56 3.13 -0.48
N LEU A 61 -6.43 2.70 -1.06
CA LEU A 61 -5.80 3.41 -2.18
C LEU A 61 -6.73 3.57 -3.38
N PHE A 62 -7.46 2.51 -3.75
CA PHE A 62 -8.45 2.58 -4.83
C PHE A 62 -9.54 3.61 -4.53
N HIS A 63 -10.12 3.58 -3.33
CA HIS A 63 -11.19 4.49 -2.95
C HIS A 63 -10.72 5.94 -2.83
N TYR A 64 -9.57 6.22 -2.20
CA TYR A 64 -9.03 7.58 -2.12
C TYR A 64 -8.54 8.12 -3.47
N GLY A 65 -8.13 7.25 -4.39
CA GLY A 65 -7.82 7.61 -5.78
C GLY A 65 -9.07 7.80 -6.65
N SER A 66 -10.21 7.26 -6.22
CA SER A 66 -11.49 7.42 -6.94
C SER A 66 -12.10 8.80 -6.66
N ARG A 67 -12.69 9.42 -7.68
CA ARG A 67 -13.43 10.70 -7.53
C ARG A 67 -14.82 10.47 -6.92
N ASP A 68 -14.89 9.69 -5.85
CA ASP A 68 -16.15 9.33 -5.20
C ASP A 68 -16.80 10.56 -4.56
N LYS A 69 -18.07 10.81 -4.93
CA LYS A 69 -18.86 11.94 -4.44
C LYS A 69 -19.14 11.86 -2.93
N VAL A 70 -19.11 10.68 -2.33
CA VAL A 70 -19.27 10.48 -0.90
C VAL A 70 -18.01 10.93 -0.17
N LEU A 71 -16.83 10.54 -0.65
CA LEU A 71 -15.55 10.94 -0.05
C LEU A 71 -15.30 12.45 -0.16
N GLN A 72 -15.81 13.11 -1.20
CA GLN A 72 -15.75 14.57 -1.33
C GLN A 72 -16.48 15.33 -0.21
N LYS A 73 -17.36 14.68 0.54
CA LYS A 73 -18.05 15.28 1.70
C LYS A 73 -17.25 15.17 2.99
N ALA A 74 -16.19 14.36 3.02
CA ALA A 74 -15.34 14.22 4.19
C ALA A 74 -14.46 15.47 4.39
N PRO A 75 -14.19 15.89 5.64
CA PRO A 75 -13.25 16.97 5.91
C PRO A 75 -11.86 16.69 5.33
N LEU A 76 -11.24 17.68 4.69
CA LEU A 76 -9.94 17.53 4.02
C LEU A 76 -8.86 17.07 4.99
N GLU A 77 -8.83 17.63 6.21
CA GLU A 77 -7.86 17.27 7.24
C GLU A 77 -7.95 15.78 7.61
N ARG A 78 -9.17 15.25 7.67
CA ARG A 78 -9.40 13.83 7.95
C ARG A 78 -8.88 12.95 6.80
N LEU A 79 -9.12 13.36 5.55
CA LEU A 79 -8.61 12.64 4.38
C LEU A 79 -7.07 12.62 4.36
N MET A 80 -6.44 13.75 4.72
CA MET A 80 -4.98 13.85 4.81
C MET A 80 -4.42 12.95 5.92
N LEU A 81 -5.02 12.97 7.11
CA LEU A 81 -4.59 12.10 8.21
C LEU A 81 -4.74 10.62 7.86
N ASN A 82 -5.88 10.22 7.28
CA ASN A 82 -6.12 8.84 6.86
C ASN A 82 -5.09 8.39 5.81
N THR A 83 -4.76 9.27 4.86
CA THR A 83 -3.73 8.98 3.85
C THR A 83 -2.35 8.84 4.49
N ALA A 84 -2.02 9.68 5.47
CA ALA A 84 -0.78 9.54 6.23
C ALA A 84 -0.71 8.20 6.98
N GLU A 85 -1.81 7.74 7.60
CA GLU A 85 -1.85 6.43 8.25
C GLU A 85 -1.65 5.27 7.27
N ILE A 86 -2.27 5.33 6.09
CA ILE A 86 -2.08 4.32 5.04
C ILE A 86 -0.61 4.26 4.60
N LEU A 87 0.02 5.41 4.39
CA LEU A 87 1.43 5.48 4.02
C LEU A 87 2.35 4.94 5.12
N ARG A 88 2.02 5.15 6.41
CA ARG A 88 2.78 4.55 7.53
C ARG A 88 2.67 3.05 7.55
N VAL A 89 1.48 2.49 7.35
CA VAL A 89 1.29 1.03 7.28
C VAL A 89 2.07 0.44 6.10
N LEU A 90 2.01 1.08 4.92
CA LEU A 90 2.80 0.68 3.76
C LEU A 90 4.30 0.71 4.03
N TYR A 91 4.80 1.77 4.67
CA TYR A 91 6.21 1.90 5.03
C TYR A 91 6.68 0.74 5.92
N LEU A 92 5.91 0.40 6.97
CA LEU A 92 6.23 -0.71 7.87
C LEU A 92 6.26 -2.06 7.14
N ILE A 93 5.36 -2.26 6.18
CA ILE A 93 5.30 -3.52 5.42
C ILE A 93 6.46 -3.61 4.43
N ILE A 94 6.76 -2.54 3.70
CA ILE A 94 7.88 -2.51 2.74
C ILE A 94 9.19 -2.81 3.45
N ASP A 95 9.44 -2.11 4.58
CA ASP A 95 10.63 -2.31 5.42
C ASP A 95 10.79 -3.77 5.87
N TYR A 96 9.68 -4.43 6.20
CA TYR A 96 9.69 -5.85 6.55
C TYR A 96 9.92 -6.79 5.36
N THR A 97 9.35 -6.48 4.18
CA THR A 97 9.33 -7.41 3.04
C THR A 97 10.61 -7.42 2.22
N ASP A 98 11.28 -6.27 2.05
CA ASP A 98 12.56 -6.23 1.34
C ASP A 98 13.37 -4.97 1.69
N PRO A 99 14.49 -5.09 2.43
CA PRO A 99 15.36 -3.95 2.71
C PRO A 99 16.09 -3.42 1.47
N ASP A 100 16.22 -4.24 0.41
CA ASP A 100 16.99 -3.91 -0.79
C ASP A 100 16.11 -3.86 -2.04
N LEU A 101 15.64 -2.66 -2.39
CA LEU A 101 14.89 -2.41 -3.63
C LEU A 101 15.83 -2.35 -4.85
N ASP A 102 15.38 -2.90 -5.99
CA ASP A 102 16.06 -2.77 -7.30
C ASP A 102 16.19 -1.30 -7.75
N ASP A 103 17.25 -0.99 -8.48
CA ASP A 103 17.57 0.38 -8.94
C ASP A 103 16.49 1.04 -9.79
N ASN A 104 15.83 0.29 -10.68
CA ASN A 104 14.79 0.85 -11.53
C ASN A 104 13.54 1.19 -10.71
N PHE A 105 13.20 0.33 -9.75
CA PHE A 105 12.10 0.58 -8.82
C PHE A 105 12.41 1.78 -7.91
N ARG A 106 13.63 1.87 -7.38
CA ARG A 106 14.08 3.02 -6.59
C ARG A 106 13.97 4.32 -7.39
N ALA A 107 14.44 4.34 -8.63
CA ALA A 107 14.36 5.52 -9.48
C ALA A 107 12.91 5.98 -9.73
N TYR A 108 12.00 5.03 -10.02
CA TYR A 108 10.58 5.32 -10.18
C TYR A 108 9.95 5.90 -8.91
N ILE A 109 10.21 5.27 -7.76
CA ILE A 109 9.73 5.75 -6.46
C ILE A 109 10.26 7.16 -6.19
N CYS A 110 11.55 7.42 -6.38
CA CYS A 110 12.16 8.74 -6.19
C CYS A 110 11.49 9.83 -7.03
N SER A 111 11.13 9.53 -8.28
CA SER A 111 10.37 10.47 -9.12
C SER A 111 9.01 10.80 -8.52
N LYS A 112 8.23 9.80 -8.10
CA LYS A 112 6.91 10.02 -7.49
C LYS A 112 6.97 10.72 -6.15
N MET A 113 7.98 10.41 -5.34
CA MET A 113 8.21 11.10 -4.08
C MET A 113 8.61 12.57 -4.30
N THR A 114 9.37 12.87 -5.35
CA THR A 114 9.69 14.25 -5.72
C THR A 114 8.44 15.05 -6.09
N ASP A 115 7.55 14.45 -6.90
CA ASP A 115 6.26 15.05 -7.26
C ASP A 115 5.39 15.27 -6.02
N ALA A 116 5.30 14.27 -5.13
CA ALA A 116 4.53 14.33 -3.90
C ALA A 116 5.11 15.30 -2.85
N ALA A 117 6.41 15.58 -2.90
CA ALA A 117 7.08 16.55 -2.03
C ALA A 117 6.84 18.01 -2.44
N TRP A 118 6.05 18.24 -3.50
CA TRP A 118 5.61 19.58 -3.87
C TRP A 118 4.82 20.23 -2.73
N GLY A 119 5.19 21.46 -2.38
CA GLY A 119 4.58 22.20 -1.27
C GLY A 119 5.21 21.95 0.10
N VAL A 120 6.02 20.90 0.27
CA VAL A 120 6.82 20.69 1.50
C VAL A 120 8.30 21.04 1.32
N ASN A 121 8.84 20.96 0.10
CA ASN A 121 10.20 21.39 -0.18
C ASN A 121 10.36 22.93 -0.08
N GLU A 122 11.57 23.39 0.23
CA GLU A 122 11.82 24.80 0.55
C GLU A 122 11.48 25.75 -0.60
N SER A 123 11.86 25.39 -1.83
CA SER A 123 11.59 26.20 -3.01
C SER A 123 10.09 26.41 -3.24
N THR A 124 9.30 25.35 -3.10
CA THR A 124 7.84 25.43 -3.25
C THR A 124 7.18 26.11 -2.06
N ARG A 125 7.68 25.92 -0.83
CA ARG A 125 7.17 26.65 0.35
C ARG A 125 7.39 28.16 0.22
N ARG A 126 8.59 28.58 -0.19
CA ARG A 126 8.87 30.00 -0.47
C ARG A 126 7.95 30.54 -1.58
N TYR A 127 7.64 29.73 -2.58
CA TYR A 127 6.68 30.09 -3.64
C TYR A 127 5.25 30.27 -3.10
N LEU A 128 4.77 29.32 -2.30
CA LEU A 128 3.43 29.38 -1.70
C LEU A 128 3.29 30.55 -0.73
N MET A 129 4.32 30.84 0.07
CA MET A 129 4.35 31.99 0.98
C MET A 129 4.36 33.35 0.27
N LYS A 130 4.76 33.41 -1.00
CA LYS A 130 4.72 34.63 -1.82
C LYS A 130 3.34 34.90 -2.41
N ARG A 131 2.45 33.90 -2.44
CA ARG A 131 1.09 34.07 -2.95
C ARG A 131 0.18 34.54 -1.79
N PRO A 132 -0.60 35.61 -1.98
CA PRO A 132 -1.53 36.11 -0.97
C PRO A 132 -2.70 35.16 -0.73
#